data_AF-A0A536I828-F1
#
_entry.id   AF-A0A536I828-F1
#
_cell.length_a   1.000
_cell.length_b   1.000
_cell.length_c   1.000
_cell.angle_alpha   90.00
_cell.angle_beta   90.00
_cell.angle_gamma   90.00
#
_symmetry.space_group_name_H-M   'P 1'
#
loop_
_entity.id
_entity.type
_entity.pdbx_description
1 polymer ?
#
loop_
_entity_poly.entity_id
_entity_poly.type
_entity_poly.pdbx_seq_one_letter_code
_entity_poly.pdbx_strand_id
1 'polypeptide(L)'
;MLVADPAKARQALQTAGARVTGEQDVLVLDIEDKPGSLGKVTRKIADAGVNLNAVYLATKTRVVIGARDIEKARAAAGEGAASVR
;
A
#
# COMPACT_ATOMS: atom_id res chain seq x y z
N MET A 1 -5.78 6.56 -3.21
CA MET A 1 -4.96 6.86 -4.41
C MET A 1 -3.55 7.14 -3.93
N LEU A 2 -2.53 6.58 -4.57
CA LEU A 2 -1.14 6.86 -4.21
C LEU A 2 -0.72 8.22 -4.80
N VAL A 3 -0.17 9.10 -3.95
CA VAL A 3 0.31 10.43 -4.35
C VAL A 3 1.70 10.66 -3.75
N ALA A 4 2.52 11.49 -4.40
CA ALA A 4 3.87 11.79 -3.92
C ALA A 4 3.90 12.81 -2.78
N ASP A 5 2.89 13.69 -2.73
CA ASP A 5 2.75 14.74 -1.72
C ASP A 5 1.30 14.73 -1.19
N PRO A 6 1.03 14.04 -0.07
CA PRO A 6 -0.32 13.94 0.48
C PRO A 6 -0.85 15.30 0.93
N ALA A 7 0.00 16.19 1.46
CA ALA A 7 -0.42 17.50 1.92
C ALA A 7 -0.93 18.39 0.77
N LYS A 8 -0.17 18.47 -0.33
CA LYS A 8 -0.60 19.22 -1.52
C LYS A 8 -1.83 18.58 -2.18
N ALA A 9 -1.87 17.25 -2.26
CA ALA A 9 -3.02 16.55 -2.84
C ALA A 9 -4.30 16.81 -2.04
N ARG A 10 -4.22 16.74 -0.71
CA ARG A 10 -5.35 17.04 0.18
C ARG A 10 -5.83 18.48 -0.01
N GLN A 11 -4.91 19.45 -0.01
CA GLN A 11 -5.25 20.85 -0.19
C GLN A 11 -5.94 21.08 -1.55
N ALA A 12 -5.38 20.54 -2.63
CA ALA A 12 -5.96 20.67 -3.97
C ALA A 12 -7.36 20.04 -4.07
N LEU A 13 -7.56 18.86 -3.47
CA LEU A 13 -8.86 18.17 -3.43
C LEU A 13 -9.89 18.99 -2.64
N GLN A 14 -9.51 19.53 -1.49
CA GLN A 14 -10.39 20.36 -0.67
C GLN A 14 -10.78 21.66 -1.39
N THR A 15 -9.83 22.33 -2.04
CA THR A 15 -10.11 23.53 -2.85
C THR A 15 -11.03 23.22 -4.03
N ALA A 16 -10.93 22.03 -4.62
CA ALA A 16 -11.83 21.57 -5.68
C ALA A 16 -13.22 21.13 -5.17
N GLY A 17 -13.50 21.24 -3.87
CA GLY A 17 -14.78 20.85 -3.26
C GLY A 17 -14.92 19.34 -3.02
N ALA A 18 -13.85 18.56 -3.20
CA ALA A 18 -13.86 17.13 -2.91
C ALA A 18 -13.66 16.87 -1.42
N ARG A 19 -14.46 15.94 -0.87
CA ARG A 19 -14.33 15.51 0.53
C ARG A 19 -13.26 14.41 0.65
N VAL A 20 -12.17 14.71 1.33
CA VAL A 20 -11.15 13.72 1.72
C VAL A 20 -11.63 12.99 2.99
N THR A 21 -11.89 11.70 2.89
CA THR A 21 -12.45 10.87 3.97
C THR A 21 -11.38 10.20 4.85
N GLY A 22 -10.15 10.12 4.37
CA GLY A 22 -9.04 9.54 5.12
C GLY A 22 -7.74 9.53 4.33
N GLU A 23 -6.65 9.40 5.07
CA GLU A 23 -5.29 9.18 4.60
C GLU A 23 -4.73 7.99 5.39
N GLN A 24 -3.90 7.16 4.76
CA GLN A 24 -3.28 6.02 5.43
C GLN A 24 -1.95 5.68 4.78
N ASP A 25 -1.01 5.25 5.61
CA ASP A 25 0.28 4.74 5.20
C ASP A 25 0.08 3.42 4.44
N VAL A 26 0.87 3.21 3.39
CA VAL A 26 0.82 2.02 2.54
C VAL A 26 2.20 1.43 2.29
N LEU A 27 2.23 0.12 2.11
CA LEU A 27 3.39 -0.61 1.64
C LEU A 27 3.39 -0.65 0.12
N VAL A 28 4.50 -0.26 -0.49
CA VAL A 28 4.70 -0.35 -1.93
C VAL A 28 5.81 -1.35 -2.19
N LEU A 29 5.52 -2.35 -3.02
CA LEU A 29 6.48 -3.40 -3.36
C LEU A 29 6.35 -3.81 -4.83
N ASP A 30 7.48 -4.13 -5.44
CA ASP A 30 7.51 -4.72 -6.77
C ASP A 30 7.41 -6.25 -6.63
N ILE A 31 6.46 -6.86 -7.33
CA ILE A 31 6.34 -8.33 -7.41
C ILE A 31 6.80 -8.85 -8.77
N GLU A 32 7.14 -10.14 -8.82
CA GLU A 32 7.37 -10.81 -10.10
C GLU A 32 6.08 -10.91 -10.92
N ASP A 33 6.16 -10.64 -12.22
CA ASP A 33 5.05 -10.78 -13.17
C ASP A 33 4.79 -12.26 -13.53
N LYS A 34 4.29 -13.02 -12.55
CA LYS A 34 3.91 -14.42 -12.74
C LYS A 34 2.76 -14.82 -11.82
N PRO A 35 1.96 -15.83 -12.20
CA PRO A 35 0.90 -16.33 -11.35
C PRO A 35 1.39 -16.69 -9.95
N GLY A 36 0.63 -16.26 -8.94
CA GLY A 36 0.89 -16.57 -7.53
C GLY A 36 1.87 -15.63 -6.80
N SER A 37 2.54 -14.69 -7.47
CA SER A 37 3.49 -13.77 -6.80
C SER A 37 2.82 -12.93 -5.70
N LEU A 38 1.67 -12.33 -5.99
CA LEU A 38 0.90 -11.59 -4.97
C LEU A 38 0.49 -12.51 -3.81
N GLY A 39 0.03 -13.73 -4.12
CA GLY A 39 -0.39 -14.70 -3.12
C GLY A 39 0.73 -15.11 -2.16
N LYS A 40 1.98 -15.20 -2.64
CA LYS A 40 3.14 -15.47 -1.78
C LYS A 40 3.38 -14.33 -0.79
N VAL A 41 3.28 -13.08 -1.24
CA VAL A 41 3.49 -11.91 -0.37
C VAL A 41 2.36 -11.78 0.65
N THR A 42 1.10 -11.81 0.19
CA THR A 42 -0.04 -11.67 1.09
C THR A 42 -0.14 -12.81 2.09
N ARG A 43 0.30 -14.03 1.73
CA ARG A 43 0.40 -15.15 2.67
C ARG A 43 1.40 -14.90 3.79
N LYS A 44 2.61 -14.40 3.50
CA LYS A 44 3.58 -14.04 4.55
C LYS A 44 3.00 -13.01 5.52
N ILE A 45 2.31 -12.00 5.01
CA ILE A 45 1.68 -10.96 5.83
C ILE A 45 0.55 -11.55 6.69
N ALA A 46 -0.25 -12.46 6.12
CA ALA A 46 -1.30 -13.17 6.85
C ALA A 46 -0.72 -14.10 7.93
N ASP A 47 0.38 -14.81 7.66
CA ASP A 47 1.07 -15.68 8.62
C ASP A 47 1.66 -14.86 9.79
N ALA A 48 1.98 -13.58 9.57
CA ALA A 48 2.33 -12.63 10.63
C ALA A 48 1.10 -12.10 11.40
N GLY A 49 -0.12 -12.52 11.06
CA GLY A 49 -1.37 -12.10 11.70
C GLY A 49 -1.75 -10.65 11.42
N VAL A 50 -1.35 -10.10 10.27
CA VAL A 50 -1.68 -8.72 9.87
C VAL A 50 -2.84 -8.73 8.87
N ASN A 51 -3.87 -7.94 9.17
CA ASN A 51 -5.01 -7.78 8.27
C ASN A 51 -4.75 -6.67 7.23
N LEU A 52 -5.02 -6.98 5.97
CA LEU A 52 -4.95 -6.03 4.86
C LEU A 52 -6.30 -5.30 4.68
N ASN A 53 -6.27 -4.00 4.43
CA ASN A 53 -7.48 -3.19 4.22
C ASN A 53 -7.59 -2.61 2.80
N ALA A 54 -6.50 -2.60 2.04
CA ALA A 54 -6.46 -2.16 0.66
C ALA A 54 -5.36 -2.93 -0.09
N VAL A 55 -5.66 -3.42 -1.29
CA VAL A 55 -4.67 -4.01 -2.18
C VAL A 55 -5.01 -3.58 -3.60
N TYR A 56 -4.07 -2.96 -4.30
CA TYR A 56 -4.24 -2.59 -5.71
C TYR A 56 -2.89 -2.54 -6.42
N LEU A 57 -2.94 -2.63 -7.75
CA LEU A 57 -1.79 -2.41 -8.60
C LEU A 57 -1.70 -0.93 -8.99
N ALA A 58 -0.51 -0.37 -8.87
CA ALA A 58 -0.16 0.90 -9.46
C ALA A 58 0.31 0.66 -10.91
N THR A 59 1.48 1.16 -11.28
CA THR A 59 2.07 0.93 -12.61
C THR A 59 2.87 -0.38 -12.64
N LYS A 60 2.74 -1.14 -13.73
CA LYS A 60 3.41 -2.44 -13.95
C LYS A 60 3.08 -3.44 -12.83
N THR A 61 4.09 -4.04 -12.22
CA THR A 61 3.98 -5.02 -11.13
C THR A 61 4.11 -4.40 -9.74
N ARG A 62 3.97 -3.07 -9.64
CA ARG A 62 4.05 -2.38 -8.36
C ARG A 62 2.72 -2.51 -7.62
N VAL A 63 2.74 -3.26 -6.53
CA VAL A 63 1.58 -3.47 -5.67
C VAL A 63 1.62 -2.45 -4.54
N VAL A 64 0.46 -1.86 -4.26
CA VAL A 64 0.23 -1.03 -3.10
C VAL A 64 -0.67 -1.79 -2.13
N ILE A 65 -0.22 -1.93 -0.89
CA ILE A 65 -0.90 -2.66 0.18
C ILE A 65 -1.12 -1.72 1.35
N GLY A 66 -2.38 -1.49 1.70
CA GLY A 66 -2.77 -0.92 2.98
C GLY A 66 -3.00 -2.04 4.00
N ALA A 67 -2.50 -1.85 5.22
CA ALA A 67 -2.66 -2.78 6.31
C ALA A 67 -2.96 -2.04 7.61
N ARG A 68 -3.58 -2.74 8.55
CA ARG A 68 -3.85 -2.18 9.89
C ARG A 68 -2.56 -1.90 10.68
N ASP A 69 -1.52 -2.67 10.39
CA ASP A 69 -0.18 -2.51 10.97
C ASP A 69 0.85 -2.58 9.84
N ILE A 70 1.26 -1.40 9.35
CA ILE A 70 2.17 -1.27 8.20
C ILE A 70 3.59 -1.72 8.54
N GLU A 71 4.04 -1.48 9.78
CA GLU A 71 5.39 -1.85 10.20
C GLU A 71 5.52 -3.37 10.31
N LYS A 72 4.50 -4.04 10.86
CA LYS A 72 4.46 -5.49 10.91
C LYS A 72 4.26 -6.10 9.51
N ALA A 73 3.46 -5.48 8.65
CA ALA A 73 3.31 -5.90 7.25
C ALA A 73 4.63 -5.80 6.48
N ARG A 74 5.40 -4.72 6.66
CA ARG A 74 6.72 -4.50 6.08
C ARG A 74 7.69 -5.60 6.50
N ALA A 75 7.78 -5.87 7.80
CA ALA A 75 8.65 -6.91 8.34
C ALA A 75 8.32 -8.29 7.77
N ALA A 76 7.02 -8.57 7.55
CA ALA A 76 6.57 -9.84 6.98
C ALA A 76 6.77 -9.94 5.45
N ALA A 77 6.66 -8.83 4.71
CA ALA A 77 6.77 -8.82 3.26
C ALA A 77 8.22 -9.07 2.76
N GLY A 78 9.23 -8.67 3.53
CA GLY A 78 10.66 -8.85 3.23
C GLY A 78 11.34 -7.62 2.60
N GLU A 79 12.64 -7.74 2.31
CA GLU A 79 13.45 -6.66 1.74
C GLU A 79 12.93 -6.21 0.36
N GLY A 80 12.86 -4.89 0.15
CA GLY A 80 12.34 -4.25 -1.08
C GLY A 80 10.99 -3.56 -0.93
N ALA A 81 10.32 -3.72 0.21
CA ALA A 81 9.07 -3.02 0.48
C ALA A 81 9.36 -1.61 1.04
N ALA A 82 8.79 -0.57 0.44
CA ALA A 82 8.91 0.83 0.88
C ALA A 82 7.61 1.31 1.56
N SER A 83 7.68 2.06 2.65
CA SER A 83 6.51 2.74 3.23
C SER A 83 6.32 4.03 2.48
N VAL A 84 5.10 4.29 2.04
CA VAL A 84 4.72 5.59 1.53
C VAL A 84 3.55 6.10 2.35
N ARG A 85 3.64 7.38 2.71
CA ARG A 85 2.61 8.15 3.41
C ARG A 85 1.73 8.88 2.41
#